data_AF-L8FQ97-F1
#
_entry.id   AF-L8FQ97-F1
#
_cell.length_a   1.000
_cell.length_b   1.000
_cell.length_c   1.000
_cell.angle_alpha   90.00
_cell.angle_beta   90.00
_cell.angle_gamma   90.00
#
_symmetry.space_group_name_H-M   'P 1'
#
loop_
_entity.id
_entity.type
_entity.pdbx_description
1 polymer ?
#
loop_
_entity_poly.entity_id
_entity_poly.type
_entity_poly.pdbx_seq_one_letter_code
_entity_poly.pdbx_strand_id
1 'polypeptide(L)'
;PIMPHGVTELYQKVMEAGNIQDVMSVANFLNPVDEDDNGEDEQNVGEDEVLQEVLQEHLGLPTTQSDEEDDDQLPQPMYSMADAKQALHILIGFAESQESLSSDYLRTLEWLESAIEGIQQASLVQGTLDTWIT
;
A
#
# COMPACT_ATOMS: atom_id res chain seq x y z
N PRO A 1 2.38 -11.28 42.74
CA PRO A 1 1.22 -10.54 42.18
C PRO A 1 0.58 -9.62 43.23
N ILE A 2 0.62 -8.30 42.98
CA ILE A 2 -0.01 -7.29 43.85
C ILE A 2 -1.44 -7.11 43.38
N MET A 3 -2.43 -7.53 44.16
CA MET A 3 -3.85 -7.39 43.80
C MET A 3 -4.34 -6.00 44.26
N PRO A 4 -4.76 -5.12 43.34
CA PRO A 4 -5.31 -3.82 43.71
C PRO A 4 -6.61 -3.97 44.50
N HIS A 5 -6.69 -3.33 45.66
CA HIS A 5 -7.85 -3.41 46.55
C HIS A 5 -9.11 -2.84 45.87
N GLY A 6 -10.22 -3.58 45.94
CA GLY A 6 -11.52 -3.19 45.38
C GLY A 6 -11.79 -3.65 43.94
N VAL A 7 -10.76 -4.05 43.16
CA VAL A 7 -10.95 -4.50 41.77
C VAL A 7 -11.70 -5.84 41.72
N THR A 8 -11.44 -6.75 42.65
CA THR A 8 -12.14 -8.03 42.75
C THR A 8 -13.64 -7.87 43.02
N GLU A 9 -14.02 -6.90 43.85
CA GLU A 9 -15.42 -6.61 44.19
C GLU A 9 -16.17 -6.00 42.99
N LEU A 10 -15.51 -5.08 42.27
CA LEU A 10 -16.02 -4.51 41.02
C LEU A 10 -16.20 -5.59 39.94
N TYR A 11 -15.23 -6.49 39.80
CA TYR A 11 -15.30 -7.59 38.85
C TYR A 11 -16.48 -8.51 39.14
N GLN A 12 -16.65 -8.91 40.41
CA GLN A 12 -17.79 -9.72 40.86
C GLN A 12 -19.13 -9.04 40.57
N LYS A 13 -19.22 -7.74 40.85
CA LYS A 13 -20.44 -6.96 40.60
C LYS A 13 -20.81 -6.91 39.11
N VAL A 14 -19.82 -6.80 38.22
CA VAL A 14 -20.04 -6.80 36.76
C VAL A 14 -20.50 -8.17 36.28
N MET A 15 -19.92 -9.24 36.81
CA MET A 15 -20.34 -10.61 36.47
C MET A 15 -21.80 -10.87 36.86
N GLU A 16 -22.18 -10.47 38.07
CA GLU A 16 -23.56 -10.63 38.57
C GLU A 16 -24.55 -9.76 37.82
N ALA A 17 -24.21 -8.48 37.57
CA ALA A 17 -25.08 -7.56 36.84
C ALA A 17 -25.23 -7.95 35.36
N GLY A 18 -24.19 -8.53 34.76
CA GLY A 18 -24.16 -8.94 33.36
C GLY A 18 -24.61 -10.38 33.10
N ASN A 19 -24.91 -11.17 34.14
CA ASN A 19 -25.19 -12.60 34.05
C ASN A 19 -24.14 -13.36 33.20
N ILE A 20 -22.87 -13.02 33.39
CA ILE A 20 -21.75 -13.55 32.61
C ILE A 20 -21.37 -14.90 33.20
N GLN A 21 -21.49 -15.95 32.40
CA GLN A 21 -21.29 -17.34 32.85
C GLN A 21 -19.95 -17.93 32.44
N ASP A 22 -19.28 -17.32 31.45
CA ASP A 22 -17.95 -17.69 30.98
C ASP A 22 -17.00 -16.52 31.25
N VAL A 23 -16.26 -16.61 32.35
CA VAL A 23 -15.42 -15.53 32.83
C VAL A 23 -14.05 -16.04 33.24
N MET A 24 -13.02 -15.33 32.80
CA MET A 24 -11.65 -15.62 33.22
C MET A 24 -11.45 -15.21 34.68
N SER A 25 -10.51 -15.87 35.37
CA SER A 25 -10.13 -15.44 36.71
C SER A 25 -9.65 -13.99 36.71
N VAL A 26 -10.00 -13.20 37.73
CA VAL A 26 -9.52 -11.82 37.93
C VAL A 26 -7.99 -11.75 37.84
N ALA A 27 -7.30 -12.78 38.32
CA ALA A 27 -5.85 -12.85 38.26
C ALA A 27 -5.34 -12.96 36.81
N ASN A 28 -5.98 -13.79 35.98
CA ASN A 28 -5.63 -13.95 34.57
C ASN A 28 -6.08 -12.73 33.73
N PHE A 29 -7.14 -12.03 34.14
CA PHE A 29 -7.58 -10.81 33.49
C PHE A 29 -6.61 -9.63 33.73
N LEU A 30 -6.12 -9.50 34.96
CA LEU A 30 -5.19 -8.42 35.33
C LEU A 30 -3.74 -8.72 34.94
N ASN A 31 -3.40 -9.99 34.87
CA ASN A 31 -2.08 -10.46 34.47
C ASN A 31 -2.28 -11.65 33.54
N PRO A 32 -2.63 -11.39 32.26
CA PRO A 32 -2.68 -12.46 31.27
C PRO A 32 -1.37 -13.23 31.33
N VAL A 33 -1.45 -14.54 31.14
CA VAL A 33 -0.23 -15.28 30.83
C VAL A 33 0.25 -14.66 29.53
N ASP A 34 1.44 -14.07 29.54
CA ASP A 34 2.14 -13.81 28.29
C ASP A 34 2.12 -15.15 27.55
N GLU A 35 1.70 -15.17 26.28
CA GLU A 35 1.83 -16.39 25.50
C GLU A 35 3.28 -16.84 25.65
N ASP A 36 3.45 -18.03 26.21
CA ASP A 36 4.75 -18.61 26.49
C ASP A 36 5.60 -18.50 25.21
N ASP A 37 6.53 -17.54 25.21
CA ASP A 37 7.75 -17.55 24.39
C ASP A 37 8.63 -18.69 24.90
N ASN A 38 8.09 -19.91 24.82
CA ASN A 38 8.74 -21.14 25.21
C ASN A 38 9.19 -21.79 23.91
N GLY A 39 10.26 -21.23 23.36
CA GLY A 39 11.00 -21.78 22.24
C GLY A 39 11.41 -23.23 22.50
N GLU A 40 10.98 -24.11 21.60
CA GLU A 40 11.78 -25.25 21.19
C GLU A 40 11.87 -25.19 19.66
N ASP A 41 13.08 -24.86 19.24
CA ASP A 41 13.61 -24.77 17.88
C ASP A 41 13.18 -25.93 16.96
N GLU A 42 12.44 -25.63 15.89
CA GLU A 42 12.63 -26.27 14.58
C GLU A 42 11.84 -25.51 13.51
N GLN A 43 12.38 -24.35 13.15
CA GLN A 43 12.25 -23.58 11.89
C GLN A 43 12.16 -22.09 12.21
N ASN A 44 13.25 -21.58 12.78
CA ASN A 44 13.69 -20.21 12.54
C ASN A 44 14.09 -20.09 11.06
N VAL A 45 13.11 -20.27 10.16
CA VAL A 45 13.14 -19.64 8.85
C VAL A 45 12.72 -18.23 9.21
N GLY A 46 13.72 -17.38 9.38
CA GLY A 46 13.55 -16.09 10.06
C GLY A 46 12.32 -15.39 9.52
N GLU A 47 11.55 -14.77 10.39
CA GLU A 47 10.49 -13.84 9.96
C GLU A 47 11.09 -12.83 8.96
N ASP A 48 12.37 -12.49 9.14
CA ASP A 48 13.23 -11.77 8.20
C ASP A 48 13.50 -12.49 6.88
N GLU A 49 13.64 -13.82 6.85
CA GLU A 49 13.83 -14.62 5.64
C GLU A 49 12.54 -14.74 4.84
N VAL A 50 11.39 -14.90 5.51
CA VAL A 50 10.05 -14.87 4.87
C VAL A 50 9.75 -13.48 4.33
N LEU A 51 10.02 -12.43 5.10
CA LEU A 51 9.88 -11.05 4.64
C LEU A 51 10.86 -10.75 3.51
N GLN A 52 12.09 -11.28 3.54
CA GLN A 52 13.04 -11.14 2.45
C GLN A 52 12.63 -11.90 1.19
N GLU A 53 12.05 -13.10 1.29
CA GLU A 53 11.49 -13.82 0.14
C GLU A 53 10.33 -13.03 -0.48
N VAL A 54 9.41 -12.52 0.34
CA VAL A 54 8.26 -11.71 -0.13
C VAL A 54 8.74 -10.41 -0.78
N LEU A 55 9.73 -9.75 -0.18
CA LEU A 55 10.35 -8.55 -0.74
C LEU A 55 11.12 -8.87 -2.03
N GLN A 56 11.81 -10.00 -2.11
CA GLN A 56 12.59 -10.39 -3.29
C GLN A 56 11.68 -10.80 -4.46
N GLU A 57 10.56 -11.48 -4.19
CA GLU A 57 9.54 -11.82 -5.19
C GLU A 57 8.88 -10.55 -5.77
N HIS A 58 8.64 -9.52 -4.95
CA HIS A 58 7.92 -8.32 -5.37
C HIS A 58 8.80 -7.17 -5.87
N LEU A 59 10.04 -7.04 -5.38
CA LEU A 59 10.97 -5.97 -5.77
C LEU A 59 12.04 -6.45 -6.76
N GLY A 60 12.23 -7.75 -6.94
CA GLY A 60 13.15 -8.30 -7.94
C GLY A 60 14.63 -7.92 -7.73
N LEU A 61 15.07 -7.68 -6.49
CA LEU A 61 16.48 -7.34 -6.23
C LEU A 61 17.38 -8.57 -6.42
N PRO A 62 18.41 -8.52 -7.28
CA PRO A 62 19.43 -9.55 -7.32
C PRO A 62 20.43 -9.35 -6.17
N THR A 63 20.61 -10.39 -5.36
CA THR A 63 21.64 -10.47 -4.32
C THR A 63 23.01 -10.70 -4.95
N THR A 64 23.68 -9.64 -5.39
CA THR A 64 25.14 -9.68 -5.53
C THR A 64 25.73 -8.33 -5.21
N GLN A 65 26.68 -8.36 -4.29
CA GLN A 65 27.65 -7.32 -4.04
C GLN A 65 28.30 -6.90 -5.37
N SER A 66 27.82 -5.80 -5.95
CA SER A 66 28.55 -5.07 -6.99
C SER A 66 28.73 -3.65 -6.49
N ASP A 67 30.00 -3.38 -6.15
CA ASP A 67 30.57 -2.06 -5.93
C ASP A 67 30.61 -1.35 -7.28
N GLU A 68 29.46 -0.88 -7.75
CA GLU A 68 29.34 0.06 -8.85
C GLU A 68 28.34 1.13 -8.42
N GLU A 69 28.70 2.38 -8.69
CA GLU A 69 27.91 3.58 -8.43
C GLU A 69 26.59 3.51 -9.24
N ASP A 70 25.65 2.68 -8.80
CA ASP A 70 24.37 2.50 -9.47
C ASP A 70 23.42 3.54 -8.90
N ASP A 71 23.23 4.58 -9.70
CA ASP A 71 22.20 5.60 -9.59
C ASP A 71 20.91 4.93 -9.11
N ASP A 72 20.51 5.17 -7.85
CA ASP A 72 19.25 4.76 -7.21
C ASP A 72 18.05 5.36 -7.99
N GLN A 73 17.85 4.93 -9.23
CA GLN A 73 16.68 5.22 -10.02
C GLN A 73 15.57 4.34 -9.45
N LEU A 74 14.94 4.86 -8.39
CA LEU A 74 13.64 4.39 -7.91
C LEU A 74 12.79 4.03 -9.13
N PRO A 75 12.15 2.84 -9.15
CA PRO A 75 11.38 2.41 -10.31
C PRO A 75 10.38 3.52 -10.64
N GLN A 76 10.59 4.18 -11.80
CA GLN A 76 9.70 5.25 -12.19
C GLN A 76 8.33 4.63 -12.40
N PRO A 77 7.27 5.19 -11.77
CA PRO A 77 5.93 4.69 -11.99
C PRO A 77 5.63 4.71 -13.49
N MET A 78 5.44 3.53 -14.07
CA MET A 78 4.97 3.41 -15.45
C MET A 78 3.51 3.83 -15.48
N TYR A 79 3.25 5.07 -15.88
CA TYR A 79 1.89 5.56 -16.04
C TYR A 79 1.30 5.03 -17.34
N SER A 80 0.09 4.48 -17.25
CA SER A 80 -0.67 4.12 -18.44
C SER A 80 -1.21 5.36 -19.15
N MET A 81 -1.61 5.18 -20.40
CA MET A 81 -2.28 6.23 -21.17
C MET A 81 -3.57 6.72 -20.51
N ALA A 82 -4.29 5.82 -19.84
CA ALA A 82 -5.50 6.15 -19.10
C ALA A 82 -5.17 7.05 -17.88
N ASP A 83 -4.07 6.76 -17.19
CA ASP A 83 -3.60 7.56 -16.05
C ASP A 83 -3.23 8.98 -16.50
N ALA A 84 -2.54 9.10 -17.63
CA ALA A 84 -2.17 10.39 -18.21
C ALA A 84 -3.41 11.23 -18.58
N LYS A 85 -4.43 10.62 -19.20
CA LYS A 85 -5.70 11.32 -19.52
C LYS A 85 -6.44 11.75 -18.26
N GLN A 86 -6.52 10.86 -17.27
CA GLN A 86 -7.18 11.15 -16.01
C GLN A 86 -6.49 12.32 -15.27
N ALA A 87 -5.16 12.32 -15.23
CA ALA A 87 -4.40 13.41 -14.63
C ALA A 87 -4.64 14.74 -15.36
N LEU A 88 -4.72 14.73 -16.70
CA LEU A 88 -5.04 15.90 -17.50
C LEU A 88 -6.43 16.46 -17.21
N HIS A 89 -7.45 15.61 -17.12
CA HIS A 89 -8.82 16.06 -16.78
C HIS A 89 -8.88 16.71 -15.40
N ILE A 90 -8.16 16.15 -14.42
CA ILE A 90 -8.05 16.75 -13.08
C ILE A 90 -7.37 18.12 -13.17
N LEU A 91 -6.27 18.24 -13.91
CA LEU A 91 -5.53 19.49 -14.09
C LEU A 91 -6.34 20.56 -14.81
N ILE A 92 -7.09 20.19 -15.85
CA ILE A 92 -7.99 21.10 -16.57
C ILE A 92 -9.08 21.59 -15.62
N GLY A 93 -9.77 20.69 -14.92
CA GLY A 93 -10.82 21.08 -13.97
C GLY A 93 -10.31 21.98 -12.83
N PHE A 94 -9.09 21.72 -12.35
CA PHE A 94 -8.42 22.61 -11.41
C PHE A 94 -8.15 23.98 -12.05
N ALA A 95 -7.56 24.02 -13.24
CA ALA A 95 -7.23 25.27 -13.93
C ALA A 95 -8.47 26.10 -14.27
N GLU A 96 -9.58 25.47 -14.64
CA GLU A 96 -10.87 26.12 -14.89
C GLU A 96 -11.46 26.77 -13.63
N SER A 97 -11.26 26.15 -12.47
CA SER A 97 -11.76 26.66 -11.18
C SER A 97 -10.96 27.86 -10.63
N GLN A 98 -9.77 28.12 -11.17
CA GLN A 98 -8.83 29.10 -10.66
C GLN A 98 -8.84 30.37 -11.52
N GLU A 99 -9.45 31.44 -11.01
CA GLU A 99 -9.51 32.75 -11.68
C GLU A 99 -8.12 33.40 -11.88
N SER A 100 -7.12 32.97 -11.11
CA SER A 100 -5.74 33.47 -11.20
C SER A 100 -4.91 32.85 -12.33
N LEU A 101 -5.34 31.73 -12.91
CA LEU A 101 -4.58 31.05 -13.96
C LEU A 101 -4.89 31.66 -15.34
N SER A 102 -3.84 31.91 -16.12
CA SER A 102 -4.01 32.39 -17.49
C SER A 102 -4.72 31.34 -18.35
N SER A 103 -5.62 31.81 -19.21
CA SER A 103 -6.27 30.98 -20.24
C SER A 103 -5.26 30.30 -21.19
N ASP A 104 -4.04 30.82 -21.30
CA ASP A 104 -2.98 30.18 -22.08
C ASP A 104 -2.62 28.80 -21.52
N TYR A 105 -2.63 28.62 -20.20
CA TYR A 105 -2.33 27.34 -19.57
C TYR A 105 -3.41 26.29 -19.86
N LEU A 106 -4.68 26.68 -19.81
CA LEU A 106 -5.79 25.81 -20.23
C LEU A 106 -5.59 25.35 -21.68
N ARG A 107 -5.27 26.28 -22.58
CA ARG A 107 -5.04 25.96 -24.00
C ARG A 107 -3.87 25.00 -24.20
N THR A 108 -2.80 25.13 -23.41
CA THR A 108 -1.68 24.18 -23.48
C THR A 108 -2.05 22.79 -22.99
N LEU A 109 -2.92 22.68 -21.98
CA LEU A 109 -3.39 21.39 -21.46
C LEU A 109 -4.31 20.68 -22.48
N GLU A 110 -5.23 21.42 -23.11
CA GLU A 110 -6.08 20.90 -24.19
C GLU A 110 -5.27 20.43 -25.41
N TRP A 111 -4.20 21.16 -25.74
CA TRP A 111 -3.31 20.76 -26.83
C TRP A 111 -2.54 19.47 -26.49
N LEU A 112 -2.08 19.35 -25.24
CA LEU A 112 -1.42 18.14 -24.77
C LEU A 112 -2.37 16.93 -24.76
N GLU A 113 -3.62 17.12 -24.34
CA GLU A 113 -4.67 16.09 -24.45
C GLU A 113 -4.81 15.62 -25.91
N SER A 114 -4.99 16.55 -26.84
CA SER A 114 -5.13 16.24 -28.27
C SER A 114 -3.91 15.49 -28.84
N ALA A 115 -2.69 15.87 -28.43
CA ALA A 115 -1.47 15.22 -28.88
C ALA A 115 -1.38 13.77 -28.37
N ILE A 116 -1.75 13.55 -27.11
CA ILE A 116 -1.84 12.23 -26.48
C ILE A 116 -2.84 11.35 -27.24
N GLU A 117 -4.03 11.86 -27.58
CA GLU A 117 -5.00 11.11 -28.39
C GLU A 117 -4.47 10.75 -29.79
N GLY A 118 -3.73 11.66 -30.41
CA GLY A 118 -3.07 11.41 -31.69
C GLY A 118 -2.08 10.24 -31.64
N ILE A 119 -1.29 10.14 -30.56
CA ILE A 119 -0.35 9.02 -30.35
C ILE A 119 -1.12 7.70 -30.22
N GLN A 120 -2.23 7.70 -29.48
CA GLN A 120 -3.07 6.51 -29.32
C GLN A 120 -3.62 6.02 -30.67
N GLN A 121 -4.15 6.94 -31.48
CA GLN A 121 -4.68 6.61 -32.80
C GLN A 121 -3.58 6.11 -33.75
N ALA A 122 -2.40 6.74 -33.73
CA ALA A 122 -1.27 6.31 -34.55
C ALA A 122 -0.79 4.89 -34.20
N SER A 123 -0.76 4.55 -32.92
CA SER A 123 -0.42 3.20 -32.44
C SER A 123 -1.41 2.14 -32.94
N LEU A 124 -2.72 2.45 -32.93
CA LEU A 124 -3.74 1.55 -33.47
C LEU A 124 -3.56 1.30 -34.98
N VAL A 125 -3.26 2.36 -35.75
CA VAL A 125 -3.05 2.26 -37.19
C VAL A 125 -1.83 1.37 -37.52
N GLN A 126 -0.73 1.50 -36.79
CA GLN A 126 0.45 0.65 -36.98
C GLN A 126 0.16 -0.83 -36.73
N GLY A 127 -0.52 -1.17 -35.63
CA GLY A 127 -0.88 -2.56 -35.34
C GLY A 127 -1.79 -3.18 -36.42
N THR A 128 -2.69 -2.39 -37.01
CA THR A 128 -3.50 -2.88 -38.14
C THR A 128 -2.67 -3.11 -39.40
N LEU A 129 -1.67 -2.27 -39.69
CA LEU A 129 -0.80 -2.46 -40.86
C LEU A 129 0.05 -3.72 -40.73
N ASP A 130 0.63 -3.96 -39.54
CA ASP A 130 1.46 -5.12 -39.26
C ASP A 130 0.69 -6.44 -39.38
N THR A 131 -0.61 -6.42 -39.05
CA THR A 131 -1.51 -7.59 -39.17
C THR A 131 -1.81 -7.97 -40.63
N TRP A 132 -1.73 -7.03 -41.58
CA TRP A 132 -1.99 -7.31 -43.00
C TRP A 132 -0.74 -7.74 -43.80
N ILE A 133 0.46 -7.52 -43.26
CA ILE A 133 1.73 -7.80 -43.95
C ILE A 133 2.33 -9.18 -43.59
N THR A 134 1.73 -9.91 -42.63
CA THR A 134 2.10 -11.31 -42.29
C THR A 134 1.09 -12.30 -42.87
#